data_AF-A0A819QG94-F1
#
_entry.id   AF-A0A819QG94-F1
#
_cell.length_a   1.000
_cell.length_b   1.000
_cell.length_c   1.000
_cell.angle_alpha   90.00
_cell.angle_beta   90.00
_cell.angle_gamma   90.00
#
_symmetry.space_group_name_H-M   'P 1'
#
loop_
_entity.id
_entity.type
_entity.pdbx_description
1 polymer ?
#
loop_
_entity_poly.entity_id
_entity_poly.type
_entity_poly.pdbx_seq_one_letter_code
_entity_poly.pdbx_strand_id
1 'polypeptide(L)'
;MEILNPYLRIGSHDLKPGIRIDDFASIVVQDESDKVINMCRCCGEENASKKCGKCNRALYCSKDCQIIDWKHYGHKLICKIAAQQ
;
A
#
# COMPACT_ATOMS: atom_id res chain seq x y z
N MET A 1 16.87 -11.21 -24.02
CA MET A 1 16.12 -9.95 -23.84
C MET A 1 14.94 -10.29 -22.96
N GLU A 2 14.97 -9.87 -21.70
CA GLU A 2 13.88 -10.15 -20.77
C GLU A 2 12.95 -8.94 -20.73
N ILE A 3 11.67 -9.14 -21.07
CA ILE A 3 10.66 -8.10 -20.96
C ILE A 3 10.19 -8.10 -19.50
N LEU A 4 10.69 -7.15 -18.71
CA LEU A 4 10.23 -6.95 -17.34
C LEU A 4 8.87 -6.24 -17.37
N ASN A 5 7.82 -6.89 -16.88
CA ASN A 5 6.53 -6.23 -16.70
C ASN A 5 6.68 -5.09 -15.65
N PRO A 6 6.45 -3.82 -16.01
CA PRO A 6 6.71 -2.68 -15.12
C PRO A 6 5.83 -2.66 -13.86
N TYR A 7 4.74 -3.45 -13.84
CA TYR A 7 3.83 -3.58 -12.71
C TYR A 7 4.16 -4.77 -11.78
N LEU A 8 5.09 -5.64 -12.20
CA LEU A 8 5.58 -6.74 -11.36
C LEU A 8 6.56 -6.15 -10.31
N ARG A 9 6.38 -6.52 -9.05
CA ARG A 9 7.36 -6.28 -7.99
C ARG A 9 7.76 -7.60 -7.37
N ILE A 10 9.04 -7.80 -7.15
CA ILE A 10 9.54 -8.94 -6.39
C ILE A 10 9.44 -8.55 -4.91
N GLY A 11 8.66 -9.30 -4.14
CA GLY A 11 8.56 -9.13 -2.71
C GLY A 11 9.94 -9.26 -2.07
N SER A 12 10.37 -8.27 -1.30
CA SER A 12 11.71 -8.24 -0.70
C SER A 12 11.92 -9.30 0.39
N HIS A 13 10.85 -9.90 0.92
CA HIS A 13 10.90 -10.90 1.98
C HIS A 13 10.80 -12.34 1.47
N ASP A 14 10.04 -12.58 0.40
CA ASP A 14 9.74 -13.94 -0.10
C ASP A 14 10.26 -14.19 -1.52
N LEU A 15 10.82 -13.17 -2.19
CA LEU A 15 11.27 -13.19 -3.57
C LEU A 15 10.19 -13.61 -4.58
N LYS A 16 8.91 -13.53 -4.20
CA LYS A 16 7.82 -13.90 -5.09
C LYS A 16 7.36 -12.69 -5.90
N PRO A 17 6.98 -12.89 -7.17
CA PRO A 17 6.37 -11.84 -7.96
C PRO A 17 4.98 -11.49 -7.42
N GLY A 18 4.76 -10.23 -7.09
CA GLY A 18 3.49 -9.67 -6.65
C GLY A 18 3.06 -8.49 -7.52
N ILE A 19 1.74 -8.30 -7.63
CA ILE A 19 1.14 -7.12 -8.25
C ILE A 19 0.93 -6.07 -7.16
N ARG A 20 1.46 -4.86 -7.37
CA ARG A 20 1.18 -3.74 -6.47
C ARG A 20 -0.20 -3.20 -6.77
N ILE A 21 -1.06 -3.19 -5.76
CA ILE A 21 -2.38 -2.60 -5.85
C ILE A 21 -2.37 -1.28 -5.06
N ASP A 22 -2.51 -0.16 -5.77
CA ASP A 22 -2.50 1.17 -5.13
C ASP A 22 -3.88 1.58 -4.60
N ASP A 23 -4.95 1.03 -5.18
CA ASP A 23 -6.33 1.24 -4.73
C ASP A 23 -7.01 -0.10 -4.42
N PHE A 24 -7.10 -0.45 -3.14
CA PHE A 24 -7.77 -1.67 -2.69
C PHE A 24 -9.27 -1.68 -3.00
N ALA A 25 -9.90 -0.51 -3.16
CA ALA A 25 -11.32 -0.45 -3.52
C ALA A 25 -11.57 -0.94 -4.96
N SER A 26 -10.53 -1.01 -5.78
CA SER A 26 -10.59 -1.53 -7.15
C SER A 26 -10.44 -3.06 -7.22
N ILE A 27 -10.16 -3.75 -6.10
CA ILE A 27 -10.05 -5.22 -6.08
C ILE A 27 -11.44 -5.83 -5.96
N VAL A 28 -11.80 -6.69 -6.93
CA VAL A 28 -12.96 -7.57 -6.82
C VAL A 28 -12.46 -8.91 -6.28
N VAL A 29 -12.85 -9.24 -5.04
CA VAL A 29 -12.60 -10.55 -4.42
C VAL A 29 -13.83 -11.44 -4.59
N GLN A 30 -13.63 -12.76 -4.71
CA GLN A 30 -14.75 -13.71 -4.82
C GLN A 30 -15.49 -13.88 -3.48
N ASP A 31 -14.76 -13.81 -2.37
CA ASP A 31 -15.28 -13.85 -1.02
C ASP A 31 -14.95 -12.52 -0.30
N GLU A 32 -15.94 -11.83 0.25
CA GLU A 32 -15.74 -10.57 0.97
C GLU A 32 -14.91 -10.76 2.26
N SER A 33 -14.83 -11.98 2.80
CA SER A 33 -13.98 -12.28 3.96
C SER A 33 -12.48 -12.25 3.64
N ASP A 34 -12.10 -12.39 2.37
CA ASP A 34 -10.71 -12.25 1.90
C ASP A 34 -10.26 -10.79 1.78
N LYS A 35 -11.17 -9.85 2.04
CA LYS A 35 -10.86 -8.43 1.99
C LYS A 35 -9.94 -8.06 3.16
N VAL A 36 -8.66 -7.87 2.87
CA VAL A 36 -7.70 -7.39 3.87
C VAL A 36 -8.04 -5.94 4.24
N ILE A 37 -8.69 -5.77 5.38
CA ILE A 37 -9.02 -4.46 5.93
C ILE A 37 -7.80 -3.94 6.68
N ASN A 38 -7.53 -2.65 6.56
CA ASN A 38 -6.46 -1.97 7.31
C ASN A 38 -5.07 -2.53 7.04
N MET A 39 -4.71 -2.75 5.78
CA MET A 39 -3.36 -3.18 5.42
C MET A 39 -2.34 -2.03 5.51
N CYS A 40 -1.14 -2.32 6.00
CA CYS A 40 -0.03 -1.38 5.99
C CYS A 40 0.45 -1.13 4.55
N ARG A 41 0.41 0.13 4.10
CA ARG A 41 0.86 0.50 2.75
C ARG A 41 2.36 0.26 2.51
N CYS A 42 3.16 0.24 3.58
CA CYS A 42 4.61 0.08 3.47
C CYS A 42 5.05 -1.38 3.41
N CYS A 43 4.54 -2.23 4.31
CA CYS A 43 5.04 -3.60 4.49
C CYS A 43 4.01 -4.68 4.18
N GLY A 44 2.73 -4.34 3.96
CA GLY A 44 1.68 -5.30 3.65
C GLY A 44 1.07 -6.02 4.86
N GLU A 45 1.59 -5.81 6.07
CA GLU A 45 1.02 -6.38 7.29
C GLU A 45 -0.42 -5.91 7.52
N GLU A 46 -1.26 -6.80 8.03
CA GLU A 46 -2.63 -6.52 8.42
C GLU A 46 -2.72 -5.63 9.68
N ASN A 47 -3.93 -5.19 10.02
CA ASN A 47 -4.23 -4.47 11.27
C ASN A 47 -3.47 -3.13 11.48
N ALA A 48 -3.11 -2.45 10.39
CA ALA A 48 -2.53 -1.10 10.42
C ALA A 48 -3.54 -0.07 10.94
N SER A 49 -3.26 0.52 12.09
CA SER A 49 -4.17 1.46 12.76
C SER A 49 -3.84 2.94 12.54
N LYS A 50 -2.63 3.27 12.06
CA LYS A 50 -2.17 4.66 11.96
C LYS A 50 -2.44 5.21 10.56
N LYS A 51 -3.20 6.30 10.49
CA LYS A 51 -3.47 7.02 9.24
C LYS A 51 -2.41 8.07 8.93
N CYS A 52 -2.13 8.29 7.65
CA CYS A 52 -1.35 9.44 7.22
C CYS A 52 -2.04 10.74 7.64
N GLY A 53 -1.40 11.56 8.48
CA GLY A 53 -2.01 12.80 8.97
C GLY A 53 -2.30 13.87 7.91
N LYS A 54 -1.80 13.73 6.67
CA LYS A 54 -2.06 14.66 5.56
C LYS A 54 -3.27 14.27 4.71
N CYS A 55 -3.34 13.01 4.29
CA CYS A 55 -4.40 12.54 3.39
C CYS A 55 -5.48 11.70 4.09
N ASN A 56 -5.23 11.21 5.31
CA ASN A 56 -6.09 10.28 6.05
C ASN A 56 -6.51 9.00 5.30
N ARG A 57 -5.85 8.68 4.17
CA ARG A 57 -6.17 7.53 3.31
C ARG A 57 -5.21 6.36 3.50
N ALA A 58 -3.90 6.63 3.52
CA ALA A 58 -2.91 5.57 3.69
C ALA A 58 -2.81 5.14 5.16
N LEU A 59 -2.73 3.82 5.38
CA LEU A 59 -2.60 3.20 6.70
C LEU A 59 -1.20 2.59 6.89
N TYR A 60 -0.72 2.64 8.12
CA TYR A 60 0.59 2.12 8.52
C TYR A 60 0.51 1.44 9.90
N CYS A 61 1.32 0.39 10.09
CA CYS A 61 1.50 -0.22 11.40
C CYS A 61 2.31 0.69 12.34
N SER A 62 3.29 1.42 11.79
CA SER A 62 4.21 2.28 12.55
C SER A 62 4.54 3.59 11.84
N LYS A 63 5.10 4.55 12.59
CA LYS A 63 5.62 5.81 12.03
C LYS A 63 6.81 5.54 11.09
N ASP A 64 7.60 4.52 11.37
CA ASP A 64 8.74 4.15 10.52
C ASP A 64 8.27 3.68 9.14
N CYS A 65 7.22 2.85 9.10
CA CYS A 65 6.58 2.46 7.84
C CYS A 65 6.07 3.67 7.03
N GLN A 66 5.48 4.66 7.70
CA GLN A 66 5.08 5.90 7.03
C GLN A 66 6.28 6.67 6.45
N ILE A 67 7.39 6.76 7.17
CA ILE A 67 8.60 7.45 6.72
C ILE A 67 9.24 6.71 5.53
N ILE A 68 9.30 5.39 5.59
CA ILE A 68 9.84 4.56 4.51
C ILE A 68 8.98 4.72 3.26
N ASP A 69 7.66 4.60 3.40
CA ASP A 69 6.74 4.75 2.27
C ASP A 69 6.81 6.17 1.66
N TRP A 70 6.99 7.19 2.50
CA TRP A 70 7.17 8.56 2.04
C TRP A 70 8.45 8.77 1.23
N LYS A 71 9.59 8.27 1.73
CA LYS A 71 10.91 8.51 1.15
C LYS A 71 11.24 7.57 -0.01
N HIS A 72 10.88 6.30 0.10
CA HIS A 72 11.33 5.24 -0.79
C HIS A 72 10.23 4.70 -1.71
N TYR A 73 8.98 4.58 -1.24
CA TYR A 73 7.89 3.95 -2.03
C TYR A 73 6.87 4.93 -2.61
N GLY A 74 7.18 6.23 -2.52
CA GLY A 74 6.54 7.26 -3.32
C GLY A 74 5.20 7.76 -2.80
N HIS A 75 4.84 7.54 -1.52
CA HIS A 75 3.59 8.10 -0.98
C HIS A 75 3.47 9.61 -1.23
N LYS A 76 4.59 10.33 -1.13
CA LYS A 76 4.66 11.78 -1.37
C LYS A 76 4.05 12.22 -2.71
N LEU A 77 4.14 11.38 -3.74
CA LEU A 77 3.67 11.70 -5.09
C LEU A 77 2.14 11.59 -5.23
N ILE A 78 1.52 10.75 -4.41
CA ILE A 78 0.08 10.47 -4.45
C ILE A 78 -0.67 11.00 -3.22
N CYS A 79 0.05 11.59 -2.26
CA CYS A 79 -0.51 12.13 -1.03
C CYS A 79 -1.31 13.42 -1.30
N LYS A 80 -2.58 13.23 -1.69
CA LYS A 80 -3.55 14.31 -1.89
C LYS A 80 -4.26 14.61 -0.57
N ILE A 81 -4.39 15.90 -0.22
CA ILE A 81 -5.12 16.33 0.96
C ILE A 81 -6.55 15.79 0.83
N ALA A 82 -7.06 15.16 1.89
CA ALA A 82 -8.48 14.83 1.92
C ALA A 82 -9.24 16.16 1.91
N ALA A 83 -9.99 16.43 0.84
CA ALA A 83 -10.99 17.49 0.88
C ALA A 83 -11.91 17.14 2.07
N GLN A 84 -11.86 17.97 3.11
CA GLN A 84 -12.83 17.92 4.19
C GLN A 84 -14.17 18.30 3.56
N GLN A 85 -15.13 17.37 3.59
CA GLN A 85 -16.54 17.69 3.35
C GLN A 85 -17.09 18.42 4.57
#